data_AF-A0A7C3S8P4-F1
#
_entry.id   AF-A0A7C3S8P4-F1
#
_cell.length_a   1.000
_cell.length_b   1.000
_cell.length_c   1.000
_cell.angle_alpha   90.00
_cell.angle_beta   90.00
_cell.angle_gamma   90.00
#
_symmetry.space_group_name_H-M   'P 1'
#
loop_
_entity.id
_entity.type
_entity.pdbx_description
1 polymer ?
#
loop_
_entity_poly.entity_id
_entity_poly.type
_entity_poly.pdbx_seq_one_letter_code
_entity_poly.pdbx_strand_id
1 'polypeptide(L)'
;MHLMTAVNFRSELFSLLAKELENFIPQFKPYTLDYQVVVYASKDLETWLRVKMDVDDNRVIYKRLEELSRSNPRELKVSVSFWANAWLKKWRERVRVLSKGFEMPRDYIERVREAKRILQEMEFKAELRNIVVKKLVDQGEICMTEFIADNLIVEEVAKRIQRANKGSIIILDPISIYNAVSVKVMRLSRERGPLIYLNIKPNIFQQY
;
A
#
# COMPACT_ATOMS: atom_id res chain seq x y z
N MET A 1 -9.19 34.28 -13.34
CA MET A 1 -8.60 32.95 -13.55
C MET A 1 -7.75 32.62 -12.33
N HIS A 2 -8.28 31.87 -11.36
CA HIS A 2 -7.55 31.53 -10.14
C HIS A 2 -6.61 30.35 -10.40
N LEU A 3 -5.31 30.57 -10.17
CA LEU A 3 -4.31 29.51 -10.11
C LEU A 3 -4.62 28.64 -8.88
N MET A 4 -5.24 27.48 -9.09
CA MET A 4 -5.31 26.44 -8.07
C MET A 4 -3.89 25.89 -7.88
N THR A 5 -3.40 25.86 -6.65
CA THR A 5 -2.07 25.35 -6.31
C THR A 5 -2.10 23.82 -6.23
N ALA A 6 -0.96 23.13 -6.38
CA ALA A 6 -0.87 21.66 -6.32
C ALA A 6 -1.46 21.02 -5.04
N VAL A 7 -1.53 21.78 -3.93
CA VAL A 7 -2.20 21.37 -2.68
C VAL A 7 -3.71 21.18 -2.90
N ASN A 8 -4.30 21.98 -3.79
CA ASN A 8 -5.73 21.96 -4.08
C ASN A 8 -6.13 20.71 -4.88
N PHE A 9 -5.31 20.32 -5.86
CA PHE A 9 -5.65 19.17 -6.71
C PHE A 9 -5.59 17.83 -5.96
N ARG A 10 -4.79 17.73 -4.89
CA ARG A 10 -4.83 16.58 -3.99
C ARG A 10 -6.22 16.36 -3.38
N SER A 11 -6.86 17.43 -2.94
CA SER A 11 -8.22 17.37 -2.37
C SER A 11 -9.27 17.04 -3.43
N GLU A 12 -9.08 17.53 -4.65
CA GLU A 12 -9.94 17.22 -5.80
C GLU A 12 -9.85 15.73 -6.17
N LEU A 13 -8.63 15.18 -6.27
CA LEU A 13 -8.40 13.76 -6.53
C LEU A 13 -9.01 12.88 -5.43
N PHE A 14 -8.85 13.26 -4.17
CA PHE A 14 -9.46 12.57 -3.04
C PHE A 14 -11.00 12.54 -3.16
N SER A 15 -11.60 13.69 -3.49
CA SER A 15 -13.06 13.82 -3.64
C SER A 15 -13.59 13.02 -4.83
N LEU A 16 -12.86 13.02 -5.94
CA LEU A 16 -13.18 12.21 -7.11
C LEU A 16 -13.11 10.72 -6.76
N LEU A 17 -12.06 10.28 -6.08
CA LEU A 17 -11.91 8.89 -5.66
C LEU A 17 -12.99 8.46 -4.67
N ALA A 18 -13.36 9.30 -3.71
CA ALA A 18 -14.46 9.05 -2.78
C ALA A 18 -15.77 8.79 -3.52
N LYS A 19 -16.07 9.63 -4.53
CA LYS A 19 -17.28 9.51 -5.36
C LYS A 19 -17.27 8.23 -6.20
N GLU A 20 -16.13 7.86 -6.77
CA GLU A 20 -16.03 6.61 -7.53
C GLU A 20 -16.19 5.38 -6.62
N LEU A 21 -15.60 5.40 -5.41
CA LEU A 21 -15.80 4.33 -4.43
C LEU A 21 -17.25 4.21 -3.97
N GLU A 22 -17.95 5.33 -3.78
CA GLU A 22 -19.38 5.37 -3.46
C GLU A 22 -20.22 4.68 -4.56
N ASN A 23 -19.88 4.89 -5.84
CA ASN A 23 -20.55 4.21 -6.95
C ASN A 23 -20.37 2.68 -6.92
N PHE A 24 -19.25 2.18 -6.41
CA PHE A 24 -18.95 0.74 -6.34
C PHE A 24 -19.42 0.06 -5.04
N ILE A 25 -19.76 0.84 -4.02
CA ILE A 25 -20.10 0.35 -2.68
C ILE A 25 -21.42 1.03 -2.27
N PRO A 26 -22.58 0.40 -2.52
CA PRO A 26 -23.90 1.03 -2.37
C PRO A 26 -24.24 1.61 -0.98
N GLN A 27 -23.53 1.19 0.08
CA GLN A 27 -23.75 1.67 1.45
C GLN A 27 -22.59 2.52 2.00
N PHE A 28 -21.64 2.89 1.13
CA PHE A 28 -20.44 3.63 1.51
C PHE A 28 -20.76 5.05 1.96
N LYS A 29 -20.26 5.41 3.14
CA LYS A 29 -20.44 6.74 3.72
C LYS A 29 -19.08 7.42 3.90
N PRO A 30 -18.55 8.10 2.85
CA PRO A 30 -17.17 8.59 2.80
C PRO A 30 -16.82 9.60 3.90
N TYR A 31 -17.82 10.18 4.59
CA TYR A 31 -17.63 11.13 5.69
C TYR A 31 -17.85 10.52 7.08
N THR A 32 -17.81 9.19 7.19
CA THR A 32 -17.92 8.45 8.46
C THR A 32 -16.70 7.55 8.67
N LEU A 33 -16.87 6.34 9.21
CA LEU A 33 -15.75 5.40 9.39
C LEU A 33 -15.19 4.88 8.06
N ASP A 34 -16.00 4.89 6.99
CA ASP A 34 -15.57 4.48 5.65
C ASP A 34 -14.57 5.46 5.01
N TYR A 35 -14.44 6.67 5.56
CA TYR A 35 -13.42 7.66 5.19
C TYR A 35 -12.02 7.04 5.14
N GLN A 36 -11.74 6.12 6.07
CA GLN A 36 -10.44 5.46 6.16
C GLN A 36 -10.10 4.64 4.90
N VAL A 37 -11.11 4.08 4.23
CA VAL A 37 -10.94 3.36 2.95
C VAL A 37 -10.50 4.33 1.85
N VAL A 38 -11.10 5.53 1.78
CA VAL A 38 -10.68 6.58 0.83
C VAL A 38 -9.25 7.03 1.09
N VAL A 39 -8.85 7.14 2.37
CA VAL A 39 -7.48 7.49 2.75
C VAL A 39 -6.48 6.44 2.25
N TYR A 40 -6.78 5.15 2.44
CA TYR A 40 -5.93 4.07 1.92
C TYR A 40 -5.88 4.08 0.41
N ALA A 41 -7.03 4.16 -0.26
CA ALA A 41 -7.11 4.22 -1.72
C ALA A 41 -6.35 5.42 -2.29
N SER A 42 -6.43 6.58 -1.65
CA SER A 42 -5.73 7.80 -2.10
C SER A 42 -4.22 7.63 -2.01
N LYS A 43 -3.72 7.10 -0.89
CA LYS A 43 -2.29 6.79 -0.73
C LYS A 43 -1.81 5.76 -1.74
N ASP A 44 -2.58 4.71 -1.95
CA ASP A 44 -2.24 3.66 -2.91
C ASP A 44 -2.25 4.19 -4.35
N LEU A 45 -3.17 5.09 -4.70
CA LEU A 45 -3.19 5.75 -6.00
C LEU A 45 -1.96 6.63 -6.20
N GLU A 46 -1.60 7.46 -5.21
CA GLU A 46 -0.38 8.27 -5.24
C GLU A 46 0.86 7.38 -5.45
N THR A 47 1.00 6.29 -4.69
CA THR A 47 2.10 5.34 -4.84
C THR A 47 2.12 4.66 -6.20
N TRP A 48 0.96 4.21 -6.69
CA TRP A 48 0.84 3.57 -8.00
C TRP A 48 1.23 4.54 -9.13
N LEU A 49 0.76 5.79 -9.06
CA LEU A 49 1.09 6.84 -10.02
C LEU A 49 2.58 7.20 -9.98
N ARG A 50 3.19 7.32 -8.79
CA ARG A 50 4.64 7.53 -8.66
C ARG A 50 5.43 6.46 -9.39
N VAL A 51 5.07 5.19 -9.18
CA VAL A 51 5.74 4.07 -9.86
C VAL A 51 5.50 4.09 -11.37
N LYS A 52 4.26 4.27 -11.82
CA LYS A 52 3.92 4.20 -13.25
C LYS A 52 4.39 5.40 -14.05
N MET A 53 4.56 6.55 -13.40
CA MET A 53 5.11 7.77 -14.02
C MET A 53 6.62 7.93 -13.80
N ASP A 54 7.23 7.04 -13.00
CA ASP A 54 8.64 7.09 -12.58
C ASP A 54 9.02 8.46 -12.00
N VAL A 55 8.23 8.92 -11.01
CA VAL A 55 8.44 10.19 -10.30
C VAL A 55 8.44 9.98 -8.80
N ASP A 56 9.35 10.66 -8.09
CA ASP A 56 9.44 10.58 -6.63
C ASP A 56 8.58 11.64 -5.92
N ASP A 57 8.15 12.68 -6.63
CA ASP A 57 7.44 13.82 -6.06
C ASP A 57 5.97 13.88 -6.51
N ASN A 58 5.06 13.75 -5.53
CA ASN A 58 3.62 13.84 -5.75
C ASN A 58 3.18 15.18 -6.37
N ARG A 59 3.93 16.28 -6.20
CA ARG A 59 3.61 17.57 -6.83
C ARG A 59 3.60 17.48 -8.35
N VAL A 60 4.47 16.65 -8.92
CA VAL A 60 4.52 16.41 -10.38
C VAL A 60 3.28 15.66 -10.83
N ILE A 61 2.83 14.68 -10.06
CA ILE A 61 1.60 13.92 -10.32
C ILE A 61 0.40 14.86 -10.31
N TYR A 62 0.24 15.66 -9.25
CA TYR A 62 -0.90 16.56 -9.12
C TYR A 62 -0.97 17.58 -10.25
N LYS A 63 0.17 18.15 -10.65
CA LYS A 63 0.22 19.06 -11.79
C LYS A 63 -0.24 18.39 -13.10
N ARG A 64 0.23 17.17 -13.38
CA ARG A 64 -0.19 16.42 -14.57
C ARG A 64 -1.68 16.08 -14.55
N LEU A 65 -2.20 15.65 -13.41
CA LEU A 65 -3.62 15.33 -13.28
C LEU A 65 -4.50 16.59 -13.35
N GLU A 66 -4.01 17.74 -12.87
CA GLU A 66 -4.68 19.03 -13.02
C GLU A 66 -4.72 19.49 -14.48
N GLU A 67 -3.63 19.32 -15.23
CA GLU A 67 -3.60 19.58 -16.67
C GLU A 67 -4.58 18.65 -17.42
N LEU A 68 -4.65 17.37 -17.03
CA LEU A 68 -5.62 16.42 -17.58
C LEU A 68 -7.07 16.77 -17.20
N SER A 69 -7.32 17.24 -15.98
CA SER A 69 -8.67 17.61 -15.54
C SER A 69 -9.21 18.80 -16.33
N ARG A 70 -8.33 19.74 -16.73
CA ARG A 70 -8.68 20.89 -17.57
C ARG A 70 -8.85 20.53 -19.03
N SER A 71 -7.95 19.71 -19.58
CA SER A 71 -7.94 19.38 -21.01
C SER A 71 -8.91 18.27 -21.38
N ASN A 72 -9.06 17.23 -20.54
CA ASN A 72 -9.94 16.10 -20.77
C ASN A 72 -10.51 15.52 -19.45
N PRO A 73 -11.45 16.23 -18.79
CA PRO A 73 -12.02 15.80 -17.50
C PRO A 73 -12.70 14.43 -17.56
N ARG A 74 -13.25 14.06 -18.72
CA ARG A 74 -13.90 12.75 -18.92
C ARG A 74 -12.89 11.61 -18.85
N GLU A 75 -11.72 11.78 -19.47
CA GLU A 75 -10.65 10.78 -19.45
C GLU A 75 -10.08 10.58 -18.04
N LEU A 76 -9.85 11.68 -17.31
CA LEU A 76 -9.43 11.59 -15.91
C LEU A 76 -10.43 10.78 -15.08
N LYS A 77 -11.73 11.11 -15.20
CA LYS A 77 -12.78 10.39 -14.48
C LYS A 77 -12.82 8.91 -14.83
N VAL A 78 -12.76 8.56 -16.13
CA VAL A 78 -12.75 7.15 -16.57
C VAL A 78 -11.53 6.42 -16.02
N SER A 79 -10.36 7.03 -16.05
CA SER A 79 -9.11 6.45 -15.55
C SER A 79 -9.15 6.20 -14.03
N VAL A 80 -9.62 7.19 -13.26
CA VAL A 80 -9.78 7.05 -11.80
C VAL A 80 -10.82 6.00 -11.46
N SER A 81 -11.95 5.97 -12.18
CA SER A 81 -13.00 4.96 -11.98
C SER A 81 -12.50 3.53 -12.27
N PHE A 82 -11.77 3.35 -13.38
CA PHE A 82 -11.15 2.08 -13.73
C PHE A 82 -10.16 1.62 -12.65
N TRP A 83 -9.28 2.52 -12.23
CA TRP A 83 -8.30 2.23 -11.19
C TRP A 83 -8.97 1.90 -9.85
N ALA A 84 -9.98 2.68 -9.43
CA ALA A 84 -10.69 2.49 -8.17
C ALA A 84 -11.39 1.12 -8.13
N ASN A 85 -12.00 0.69 -9.23
CA ASN A 85 -12.59 -0.65 -9.34
C ASN A 85 -11.53 -1.76 -9.21
N ALA A 86 -10.40 -1.63 -9.89
CA ALA A 86 -9.30 -2.58 -9.78
C ALA A 86 -8.74 -2.63 -8.35
N TRP A 87 -8.55 -1.46 -7.73
CA TRP A 87 -8.06 -1.33 -6.37
C TRP A 87 -9.03 -1.98 -5.38
N LEU A 88 -10.33 -1.74 -5.53
CA LEU A 88 -11.35 -2.31 -4.65
C LEU A 88 -11.39 -3.85 -4.71
N LYS A 89 -11.18 -4.43 -5.89
CA LYS A 89 -11.03 -5.89 -6.04
C LYS A 89 -9.84 -6.40 -5.23
N LYS A 90 -8.68 -5.73 -5.34
CA LYS A 90 -7.48 -6.09 -4.56
C LYS A 90 -7.67 -5.85 -3.07
N TRP A 91 -8.31 -4.77 -2.67
CA TRP A 91 -8.66 -4.49 -1.28
C TRP A 91 -9.47 -5.64 -0.66
N ARG A 92 -10.52 -6.09 -1.34
CA ARG A 92 -11.36 -7.23 -0.90
C ARG A 92 -10.59 -8.55 -0.85
N GLU A 93 -9.62 -8.75 -1.73
CA GLU A 93 -8.73 -9.92 -1.71
C GLU A 93 -7.76 -9.88 -0.53
N ARG A 94 -7.09 -8.73 -0.31
CA ARG A 94 -5.90 -8.61 0.56
C ARG A 94 -6.20 -8.16 1.97
N VAL A 95 -7.28 -7.45 2.21
CA VAL A 95 -7.56 -6.81 3.50
C VAL A 95 -8.68 -7.56 4.24
N ARG A 96 -8.43 -7.85 5.52
CA ARG A 96 -9.43 -8.32 6.47
C ARG A 96 -9.44 -7.37 7.66
N VAL A 97 -10.64 -7.03 8.12
CA VAL A 97 -10.80 -6.25 9.33
C VAL A 97 -11.01 -7.21 10.48
N LEU A 98 -10.12 -7.14 11.46
CA LEU A 98 -10.21 -7.92 12.67
C LEU A 98 -11.13 -7.21 13.65
N SER A 99 -12.18 -7.91 14.07
CA SER A 99 -13.12 -7.46 15.11
C SER A 99 -12.61 -7.71 16.53
N LYS A 100 -11.60 -8.59 16.67
CA LYS A 100 -10.86 -8.86 17.91
C LYS A 100 -9.37 -8.90 17.62
N GLY A 101 -8.54 -8.43 18.55
CA GLY A 101 -7.09 -8.48 18.41
C GLY A 101 -6.62 -9.91 18.16
N PHE A 102 -5.82 -10.13 17.12
CA PHE A 102 -5.12 -11.40 16.92
C PHE A 102 -3.89 -11.42 17.81
N GLU A 103 -3.82 -12.38 18.72
CA GLU A 103 -2.66 -12.56 19.59
C GLU A 103 -1.59 -13.39 18.89
N MET A 104 -0.45 -12.75 18.59
CA MET A 104 0.73 -13.43 18.08
C MET A 104 1.55 -14.03 19.23
N PRO A 105 2.25 -15.16 19.01
CA PRO A 105 3.20 -15.69 19.99
C PRO A 105 4.24 -14.63 20.40
N ARG A 106 4.57 -14.55 21.70
CA ARG A 106 5.50 -13.52 22.23
C ARG A 106 6.85 -13.54 21.52
N ASP A 107 7.43 -14.71 21.32
CA ASP A 107 8.70 -14.86 20.60
C ASP A 107 8.66 -14.32 19.17
N TYR A 108 7.50 -14.42 18.50
CA TYR A 108 7.34 -13.84 17.17
C TYR A 108 7.31 -12.32 17.25
N ILE A 109 6.58 -11.76 18.22
CA ILE A 109 6.50 -10.31 18.45
C ILE A 109 7.89 -9.74 18.73
N GLU A 110 8.67 -10.39 19.59
CA GLU A 110 10.03 -9.97 19.94
C GLU A 110 10.96 -10.01 18.72
N ARG A 111 10.93 -11.08 17.92
CA ARG A 111 11.70 -11.15 16.68
C ARG A 111 11.33 -10.07 15.67
N VAL A 112 10.03 -9.76 15.54
CA VAL A 112 9.56 -8.68 14.65
C VAL A 112 10.01 -7.31 15.15
N ARG A 113 9.98 -7.08 16.48
CA ARG A 113 10.50 -5.83 17.06
C ARG A 113 11.99 -5.67 16.80
N GLU A 114 12.76 -6.73 17.00
CA GLU A 114 14.20 -6.70 16.74
C GLU A 114 14.51 -6.49 15.25
N ALA A 115 13.79 -7.18 14.36
CA ALA A 115 13.92 -6.97 12.92
C ALA A 115 13.65 -5.50 12.52
N LYS A 116 12.62 -4.88 13.10
CA LYS A 116 12.31 -3.46 12.88
C LYS A 116 13.43 -2.56 13.39
N ARG A 117 14.02 -2.85 14.55
CA ARG A 117 15.14 -2.07 15.12
C ARG A 117 16.34 -2.11 14.19
N ILE A 118 16.75 -3.30 13.75
CA ILE A 118 17.86 -3.48 12.79
C ILE A 118 17.58 -2.72 11.49
N LEU A 119 16.36 -2.82 10.95
CA LEU A 119 15.98 -2.10 9.73
C LEU A 119 16.03 -0.58 9.89
N GLN A 120 15.84 -0.03 11.10
CA GLN A 120 15.95 1.42 11.29
C GLN A 120 17.39 1.92 11.13
N GLU A 121 18.36 1.11 11.52
CA GLU A 121 19.80 1.40 11.48
C GLU A 121 20.43 1.01 10.12
N MET A 122 19.71 0.27 9.28
CA MET A 122 20.19 -0.21 7.98
C MET A 122 20.34 0.92 6.95
N GLU A 123 21.52 0.99 6.34
CA GLU A 123 21.76 1.82 5.16
C GLU A 123 20.88 1.38 3.98
N PHE A 124 20.44 2.35 3.17
CA PHE A 124 19.60 2.11 2.00
C PHE A 124 18.24 1.43 2.27
N LYS A 125 17.72 1.51 3.51
CA LYS A 125 16.40 0.92 3.86
C LYS A 125 15.25 1.51 3.03
N ALA A 126 15.33 2.80 2.69
CA ALA A 126 14.29 3.48 1.92
C ALA A 126 14.30 3.01 0.46
N GLU A 127 15.49 2.84 -0.11
CA GLU A 127 15.73 2.34 -1.46
C GLU A 127 15.29 0.88 -1.58
N LEU A 128 15.61 0.05 -0.59
CA LEU A 128 15.11 -1.33 -0.49
C LEU A 128 13.57 -1.36 -0.48
N ARG A 129 12.94 -0.51 0.34
CA ARG A 129 11.49 -0.40 0.38
C ARG A 129 10.92 0.03 -0.98
N ASN A 130 11.49 1.07 -1.58
CA ASN A 130 11.03 1.63 -2.85
C ASN A 130 11.13 0.62 -4.00
N ILE A 131 12.23 -0.13 -4.09
CA ILE A 131 12.38 -1.15 -5.15
C ILE A 131 11.41 -2.33 -4.94
N VAL A 132 11.12 -2.72 -3.70
CA VAL A 132 10.10 -3.73 -3.40
C VAL A 132 8.70 -3.23 -3.75
N VAL A 133 8.36 -1.97 -3.44
CA VAL A 133 7.09 -1.34 -3.82
C VAL A 133 6.95 -1.28 -5.34
N LYS A 134 7.98 -0.84 -6.05
CA LYS A 134 8.02 -0.83 -7.53
C LYS A 134 7.76 -2.23 -8.08
N LYS A 135 8.43 -3.25 -7.53
CA LYS A 135 8.22 -4.64 -7.93
C LYS A 135 6.79 -5.13 -7.68
N LEU A 136 6.18 -4.79 -6.55
CA LEU A 136 4.78 -5.13 -6.25
C LEU A 136 3.82 -4.51 -7.28
N VAL A 137 3.97 -3.21 -7.56
CA VAL A 137 3.17 -2.49 -8.56
C VAL A 137 3.35 -3.06 -9.96
N ASP A 138 4.56 -3.43 -10.34
CA ASP A 138 4.85 -4.04 -11.63
C ASP A 138 4.31 -5.47 -11.76
N GLN A 139 4.06 -6.14 -10.63
CA GLN A 139 3.36 -7.43 -10.58
C GLN A 139 1.83 -7.29 -10.43
N GLY A 140 1.29 -6.08 -10.53
CA GLY A 140 -0.15 -5.81 -10.51
C GLY A 140 -0.75 -5.74 -9.11
N GLU A 141 0.06 -5.69 -8.06
CA GLU A 141 -0.44 -5.34 -6.73
C GLU A 141 -0.58 -3.82 -6.63
N ILE A 142 -1.79 -3.34 -6.35
CA ILE A 142 -2.11 -1.90 -6.32
C ILE A 142 -2.71 -1.47 -4.99
N CYS A 143 -2.98 -2.43 -4.09
CA CYS A 143 -3.57 -2.19 -2.78
C CYS A 143 -2.51 -2.39 -1.70
N MET A 144 -2.32 -1.39 -0.84
CA MET A 144 -1.49 -1.42 0.36
C MET A 144 -0.05 -1.87 0.10
N THR A 145 0.49 -1.53 -1.07
CA THR A 145 1.78 -2.02 -1.57
C THR A 145 2.93 -1.66 -0.64
N GLU A 146 2.90 -0.44 -0.11
CA GLU A 146 3.84 0.05 0.90
C GLU A 146 3.84 -0.81 2.17
N PHE A 147 2.66 -1.12 2.71
CA PHE A 147 2.54 -1.94 3.91
C PHE A 147 2.95 -3.40 3.65
N ILE A 148 2.60 -3.95 2.49
CA ILE A 148 3.03 -5.30 2.08
C ILE A 148 4.56 -5.35 1.95
N ALA A 149 5.17 -4.33 1.34
CA ALA A 149 6.62 -4.23 1.21
C ALA A 149 7.30 -4.23 2.59
N ASP A 150 6.84 -3.35 3.49
CA ASP A 150 7.36 -3.24 4.86
C ASP A 150 7.28 -4.57 5.60
N ASN A 151 6.13 -5.27 5.52
CA ASN A 151 5.96 -6.58 6.15
C ASN A 151 6.87 -7.65 5.55
N LEU A 152 6.99 -7.72 4.23
CA LEU A 152 7.83 -8.73 3.58
C LEU A 152 9.30 -8.57 3.96
N ILE A 153 9.78 -7.32 4.05
CA ILE A 153 11.14 -6.99 4.46
C ILE A 153 11.35 -7.37 5.93
N VAL A 154 10.45 -6.94 6.82
CA VAL A 154 10.52 -7.25 8.26
C VAL A 154 10.49 -8.76 8.50
N GLU A 155 9.61 -9.50 7.82
CA GLU A 155 9.54 -10.95 7.93
C GLU A 155 10.82 -11.64 7.44
N GLU A 156 11.43 -11.14 6.36
CA GLU A 156 12.68 -11.69 5.87
C GLU A 156 13.82 -11.49 6.88
N VAL A 157 13.94 -10.29 7.46
CA VAL A 157 14.92 -10.02 8.51
C VAL A 157 14.64 -10.86 9.76
N ALA A 158 13.39 -10.96 10.21
CA ALA A 158 13.01 -11.78 11.36
C ALA A 158 13.34 -13.28 11.13
N LYS A 159 13.12 -13.80 9.92
CA LYS A 159 13.52 -15.16 9.52
C LYS A 159 15.03 -15.35 9.58
N ARG A 160 15.81 -14.35 9.17
CA ARG A 160 17.28 -14.38 9.22
C ARG A 160 17.82 -14.34 10.65
N ILE A 161 17.26 -13.50 11.52
CA ILE A 161 17.57 -13.48 12.96
C ILE A 161 17.34 -14.86 13.58
N GLN A 162 16.20 -15.49 13.27
CA GLN A 162 15.88 -16.82 13.79
C GLN A 162 16.91 -17.89 13.37
N ARG A 163 17.47 -17.81 12.15
CA ARG A 163 18.52 -18.72 11.68
C ARG A 163 19.86 -18.45 12.37
N ALA A 164 20.16 -17.19 12.65
CA ALA A 164 21.36 -16.77 13.37
C ALA A 164 21.45 -17.37 14.77
N ASN A 165 20.32 -17.33 15.50
CA ASN A 165 20.21 -17.91 16.83
C ASN A 165 20.44 -19.43 16.83
N LYS A 166 20.43 -20.08 15.65
CA LYS A 166 20.75 -21.48 15.43
C LYS A 166 22.17 -21.71 14.90
N GLY A 167 23.05 -20.69 14.97
CA GLY A 167 24.45 -20.78 14.57
C GLY A 167 24.76 -20.49 13.10
N SER A 168 23.81 -19.94 12.33
CA SER A 168 24.05 -19.58 10.92
C SER A 168 24.68 -18.20 10.76
N ILE A 169 25.62 -18.04 9.82
CA ILE A 169 26.10 -16.71 9.39
C ILE A 169 24.93 -15.96 8.74
N ILE A 170 24.69 -14.71 9.17
CA ILE A 170 23.68 -13.85 8.55
C ILE A 170 24.34 -12.83 7.64
N ILE A 171 23.74 -12.64 6.47
CA ILE A 171 23.96 -11.45 5.66
C ILE A 171 22.70 -10.60 5.73
N LEU A 172 22.82 -9.36 6.22
CA LEU A 172 21.73 -8.40 6.38
C LEU A 172 21.92 -7.18 5.46
N ASP A 173 22.47 -7.40 4.26
CA ASP A 173 22.58 -6.34 3.27
C ASP A 173 21.25 -6.16 2.49
N PRO A 174 20.94 -4.93 2.03
CA PRO A 174 19.72 -4.63 1.28
C PRO A 174 19.52 -5.47 0.01
N ILE A 175 20.58 -5.77 -0.74
CA ILE A 175 20.48 -6.50 -2.01
C ILE A 175 20.07 -7.96 -1.76
N SER A 176 20.69 -8.60 -0.77
CA SER A 176 20.32 -9.96 -0.36
C SER A 176 18.89 -10.05 0.15
N ILE A 177 18.42 -9.05 0.90
CA ILE A 177 17.02 -8.99 1.36
C ILE A 177 16.08 -8.81 0.16
N TYR A 178 16.40 -7.88 -0.75
CA TYR A 178 15.62 -7.65 -1.96
C TYR A 178 15.49 -8.92 -2.81
N ASN A 179 16.58 -9.66 -3.02
CA ASN A 179 16.56 -10.89 -3.82
C ASN A 179 15.60 -11.92 -3.22
N ALA A 180 15.62 -12.11 -1.89
CA ALA A 180 14.72 -13.02 -1.20
C ALA A 180 13.25 -12.55 -1.24
N VAL A 181 13.02 -11.24 -1.04
CA VAL A 181 11.67 -10.64 -1.07
C VAL A 181 11.10 -10.67 -2.49
N SER A 182 11.90 -10.42 -3.52
CA SER A 182 11.47 -10.41 -4.92
C SER A 182 10.87 -11.74 -5.36
N VAL A 183 11.45 -12.86 -4.92
CA VAL A 183 10.90 -14.20 -5.17
C VAL A 183 9.51 -14.35 -4.53
N LYS A 184 9.32 -13.82 -3.32
CA LYS A 184 8.01 -13.83 -2.65
C LYS A 184 7.00 -12.96 -3.40
N VAL A 185 7.39 -11.75 -3.83
CA VAL A 185 6.52 -10.85 -4.60
C VAL A 185 6.00 -11.51 -5.88
N MET A 186 6.85 -12.23 -6.62
CA MET A 186 6.43 -12.96 -7.83
C MET A 186 5.42 -14.08 -7.54
N ARG A 187 5.45 -14.67 -6.34
CA ARG A 187 4.48 -15.69 -5.92
C ARG A 187 3.17 -15.05 -5.46
N LEU A 188 3.25 -13.96 -4.71
CA LEU A 188 2.09 -13.23 -4.19
C LEU A 188 1.13 -12.76 -5.29
N SER A 189 1.63 -12.41 -6.48
CA SER A 189 0.76 -12.03 -7.61
C SER A 189 -0.16 -13.16 -8.07
N ARG A 190 0.19 -14.42 -7.79
CA ARG A 190 -0.59 -15.63 -8.11
C ARG A 190 -1.44 -16.12 -6.94
N GLU A 191 -1.11 -15.70 -5.73
CA GLU A 191 -1.81 -16.12 -4.51
C GLU A 191 -3.01 -15.21 -4.22
N ARG A 192 -4.17 -15.81 -3.94
CA ARG A 192 -5.36 -15.09 -3.46
C ARG A 192 -5.47 -15.26 -1.95
N GLY A 193 -5.77 -14.18 -1.25
CA GLY A 193 -6.02 -14.22 0.18
C GLY A 193 -5.50 -12.99 0.92
N PRO A 194 -5.88 -12.87 2.20
CA PRO A 194 -5.55 -11.72 3.01
C PRO A 194 -4.07 -11.67 3.36
N LEU A 195 -3.46 -10.52 3.11
CA LEU A 195 -2.09 -10.18 3.51
C LEU A 195 -2.07 -9.13 4.63
N ILE A 196 -3.22 -8.50 4.88
CA ILE A 196 -3.34 -7.36 5.78
C ILE A 196 -4.54 -7.57 6.68
N TYR A 197 -4.26 -7.42 7.97
CA TYR A 197 -5.26 -7.46 9.02
C TYR A 197 -5.33 -6.09 9.67
N LEU A 198 -6.39 -5.34 9.39
CA LEU A 198 -6.60 -4.03 9.99
C LEU A 198 -7.39 -4.21 11.28
N ASN A 199 -6.86 -3.70 12.39
CA ASN A 199 -7.62 -3.59 13.62
C ASN A 199 -8.42 -2.29 13.55
N ILE A 200 -9.65 -2.39 13.04
CA ILE A 200 -10.58 -1.26 13.00
C ILE A 200 -11.78 -1.61 13.86
N LYS A 201 -12.33 -0.62 14.58
CA LYS A 201 -13.50 -0.85 15.44
C LYS A 201 -14.63 -1.52 14.62
N PRO A 202 -15.35 -2.52 15.17
CA PRO A 202 -16.14 -3.51 14.39
C PRO A 202 -17.28 -2.97 13.51
N ASN A 203 -17.68 -1.71 13.65
CA ASN A 203 -18.86 -1.16 12.99
C ASN A 203 -18.66 -0.78 11.50
N ILE A 204 -17.56 -1.17 10.86
CA ILE A 204 -17.28 -0.84 9.45
C ILE A 204 -17.74 -1.95 8.48
N PHE A 205 -17.74 -3.21 8.91
CA PHE A 205 -17.96 -4.34 7.99
C PHE A 205 -18.95 -5.40 8.49
N GLN A 206 -19.59 -5.23 9.65
CA GLN A 206 -20.54 -6.23 10.18
C GLN A 206 -21.90 -6.29 9.45
N GLN A 207 -22.06 -5.60 8.31
CA GLN A 207 -23.27 -5.66 7.48
C GLN A 207 -22.98 -5.81 5.97
N TYR A 208 -21.87 -6.48 5.60
CA TYR A 208 -21.60 -6.88 4.22
C TYR A 208 -21.41 -8.38 4.09
#